data_AF-A0A257MPG0-F1
#
_entry.id   AF-A0A257MPG0-F1
#
_cell.length_a   1.000
_cell.length_b   1.000
_cell.length_c   1.000
_cell.angle_alpha   90.00
_cell.angle_beta   90.00
_cell.angle_gamma   90.00
#
_symmetry.space_group_name_H-M   'P 1'
#
loop_
_entity.id
_entity.type
_entity.pdbx_description
1 polymer ?
#
loop_
_entity_poly.entity_id
_entity_poly.type
_entity_poly.pdbx_seq_one_letter_code
_entity_poly.pdbx_strand_id
1 'polypeptide(L)'
;MAADCPRVLIAGDRSSSGKTTIVAGLLSALRGKGFSVQPFKVAMDYIDPSYHSWITGRSCRNLDGYLMKEEAVREIYAHAAEKADMAVIEGVRGLYEGYDGDLGSTAQIAKLLRAPVIFVVDAACR
;
A
#
# COMPACT_ATOMS: atom_id res chain seq x y z
N MET A 1 -15.06 1.93 -11.11
CA MET A 1 -13.87 2.44 -11.83
C MET A 1 -12.79 2.72 -10.79
N ALA A 2 -11.52 2.34 -11.00
CA ALA A 2 -10.46 2.72 -10.08
C ALA A 2 -10.31 4.25 -10.12
N ALA A 3 -10.29 4.92 -8.96
CA ALA A 3 -10.17 6.38 -8.91
C ALA A 3 -8.95 6.88 -9.69
N ASP A 4 -9.07 8.02 -10.35
CA ASP A 4 -8.01 8.64 -11.17
C ASP A 4 -6.95 9.36 -10.30
N CYS A 5 -6.57 8.72 -9.20
CA CYS A 5 -5.54 9.19 -8.28
C CYS A 5 -4.20 8.51 -8.62
N PRO A 6 -3.12 9.26 -8.92
CA PRO A 6 -1.77 8.71 -9.06
C PRO A 6 -1.43 7.79 -7.90
N ARG A 7 -0.81 6.65 -8.16
CA ARG A 7 -0.60 5.61 -7.15
C ARG A 7 0.71 4.89 -7.34
N VAL A 8 1.32 4.48 -6.23
CA VAL A 8 2.45 3.54 -6.22
C VAL A 8 2.22 2.50 -5.13
N LEU A 9 2.66 1.27 -5.40
CA LEU A 9 2.69 0.21 -4.41
C LEU A 9 4.15 -0.09 -4.05
N ILE A 10 4.46 -0.09 -2.76
CA ILE A 10 5.79 -0.44 -2.24
C ILE A 10 5.78 -1.91 -1.86
N ALA A 11 6.52 -2.74 -2.57
CA ALA A 11 6.67 -4.17 -2.30
C ALA A 11 8.12 -4.51 -1.97
N GLY A 12 8.37 -5.76 -1.60
CA GLY A 12 9.72 -6.26 -1.33
C GLY A 12 9.77 -7.77 -1.53
N ASP A 13 10.97 -8.33 -1.40
CA ASP A 13 11.23 -9.75 -1.59
C ASP A 13 10.77 -10.60 -0.40
N ARG A 14 10.81 -10.05 0.82
CA ARG A 14 10.45 -10.74 2.06
C ARG A 14 9.88 -9.78 3.10
N SER A 15 9.36 -10.31 4.21
CA SER A 15 9.11 -9.52 5.43
C SER A 15 10.41 -8.89 5.95
N SER A 16 10.29 -7.72 6.59
CA SER A 16 11.44 -6.99 7.16
C SER A 16 12.51 -6.54 6.16
N SER A 17 12.18 -6.38 4.88
CA SER A 17 13.05 -5.77 3.86
C SER A 17 13.15 -4.23 3.94
N GLY A 18 12.55 -3.60 4.96
CA GLY A 18 12.54 -2.14 5.14
C GLY A 18 11.38 -1.39 4.45
N LYS A 19 10.39 -2.10 3.89
CA LYS A 19 9.20 -1.49 3.25
C LYS A 19 8.53 -0.43 4.11
N THR A 20 8.19 -0.75 5.36
CA THR A 20 7.47 0.13 6.28
C THR A 20 8.24 1.41 6.55
N THR A 21 9.56 1.32 6.73
CA THR A 21 10.44 2.49 6.91
C THR A 21 10.45 3.37 5.65
N ILE A 22 10.57 2.75 4.47
CA ILE A 22 10.53 3.48 3.19
C ILE A 22 9.18 4.14 2.97
N VAL A 23 8.07 3.44 3.26
CA VAL A 23 6.71 3.98 3.15
C VAL A 23 6.55 5.15 4.11
N ALA A 24 6.89 5.01 5.39
CA ALA A 24 6.79 6.08 6.38
C ALA A 24 7.61 7.32 5.96
N GLY A 25 8.84 7.11 5.46
CA GLY A 25 9.69 8.18 4.93
C GLY A 25 9.08 8.85 3.70
N LEU A 26 8.54 8.07 2.75
CA LEU A 26 7.88 8.59 1.55
C LEU A 26 6.63 9.40 1.90
N LEU A 27 5.77 8.87 2.76
CA LEU A 27 4.57 9.56 3.24
C LEU A 27 4.94 10.88 3.93
N SER A 28 5.94 10.86 4.80
CA SER A 28 6.42 12.05 5.51
C SER A 28 6.98 13.09 4.54
N ALA A 29 7.80 12.67 3.57
CA ALA A 29 8.40 13.56 2.59
C ALA A 29 7.37 14.21 1.66
N LEU A 30 6.38 13.44 1.18
CA LEU A 30 5.31 13.96 0.34
C LEU A 30 4.41 14.92 1.11
N ARG A 31 4.03 14.57 2.34
CA ARG A 31 3.27 15.47 3.21
C ARG A 31 4.05 16.74 3.55
N GLY A 32 5.36 16.64 3.77
CA GLY A 32 6.26 17.78 3.97
C GLY A 32 6.35 18.72 2.76
N LYS A 33 6.07 18.21 1.56
CA LYS A 33 5.93 19.00 0.31
C LYS A 33 4.52 19.55 0.08
N GLY A 34 3.58 19.32 1.00
CA GLY A 34 2.21 19.83 0.93
C GLY A 34 1.22 18.95 0.17
N PHE A 35 1.59 17.74 -0.24
CA PHE A 35 0.65 16.82 -0.91
C PHE A 35 -0.31 16.16 0.09
N SER A 36 -1.59 16.06 -0.30
CA SER A 36 -2.61 15.22 0.33
C SER A 36 -2.41 13.77 -0.10
N VAL A 37 -1.75 12.97 0.74
CA VAL A 37 -1.42 11.57 0.41
C VAL A 37 -2.36 10.62 1.13
N GLN A 38 -3.03 9.74 0.38
CA GLN A 38 -3.84 8.67 0.94
C GLN A 38 -2.98 7.40 1.15
N PRO A 39 -2.75 6.97 2.40
CA PRO A 39 -2.06 5.73 2.66
C PRO A 39 -3.00 4.52 2.59
N PHE A 40 -2.45 3.39 2.15
CA PHE A 40 -3.08 2.08 2.19
C PHE A 40 -2.09 1.02 2.66
N LYS A 41 -2.60 -0.06 3.23
CA LYS A 41 -1.83 -1.25 3.60
C LYS A 41 -2.46 -2.48 2.97
N VAL A 42 -1.65 -3.34 2.37
CA VAL A 42 -2.10 -4.64 1.89
C VAL A 42 -2.28 -5.58 3.08
N ALA A 43 -3.36 -6.37 3.01
CA ALA A 43 -3.85 -7.29 4.03
C ALA A 43 -4.37 -6.60 5.31
N MET A 44 -4.95 -7.40 6.20
CA MET A 44 -5.38 -6.94 7.52
C MET A 44 -4.18 -6.66 8.43
N ASP A 45 -3.95 -5.38 8.71
CA ASP A 45 -2.98 -4.89 9.69
C ASP A 45 -3.64 -3.79 10.56
N TYR A 46 -3.08 -3.52 11.73
CA TYR A 46 -3.53 -2.48 12.65
C TYR A 46 -2.41 -1.53 13.08
N ILE A 47 -1.15 -1.99 13.09
CA ILE A 47 -0.02 -1.22 13.59
C ILE A 47 0.44 -0.23 12.51
N ASP A 48 0.78 -0.74 11.32
CA ASP A 48 1.25 0.10 10.21
C ASP A 48 0.20 1.16 9.80
N PRO A 49 -1.10 0.81 9.65
CA PRO A 49 -2.12 1.81 9.34
C PRO A 49 -2.20 2.96 10.34
N SER A 50 -1.93 2.70 11.62
CA SER A 50 -1.95 3.73 12.66
C SER A 50 -0.82 4.75 12.46
N TYR A 51 0.40 4.28 12.16
CA TYR A 51 1.53 5.16 11.85
C TYR A 51 1.30 5.97 10.57
N HIS A 52 0.82 5.34 9.51
CA HIS A 52 0.56 6.02 8.24
C HIS A 52 -0.54 7.07 8.37
N SER A 53 -1.57 6.76 9.16
CA SER A 53 -2.64 7.71 9.45
C SER A 53 -2.12 8.91 10.22
N TRP A 54 -1.24 8.69 11.19
CA TRP A 54 -0.62 9.76 11.95
C TRP A 54 0.27 10.66 11.08
N ILE A 55 1.06 10.09 10.18
CA ILE A 55 1.95 10.84 9.27
C ILE A 55 1.15 11.72 8.30
N THR A 56 0.14 11.12 7.66
CA THR A 56 -0.60 11.75 6.55
C THR A 56 -1.79 12.60 7.01
N GLY A 57 -2.28 12.40 8.23
CA GLY A 57 -3.52 12.98 8.72
C GLY A 57 -4.78 12.39 8.07
N ARG A 58 -4.65 11.32 7.26
CA ARG A 58 -5.76 10.63 6.59
C ARG A 58 -5.83 9.19 7.07
N SER A 59 -7.04 8.66 7.28
CA SER A 59 -7.20 7.26 7.72
C SER A 59 -6.64 6.29 6.68
N CYS A 60 -5.60 5.54 7.06
CA CYS A 60 -5.05 4.45 6.28
C CYS A 60 -6.06 3.30 6.20
N ARG A 61 -6.26 2.76 4.99
CA ARG A 61 -7.21 1.65 4.75
C ARG A 61 -6.48 0.37 4.39
N ASN A 62 -6.98 -0.74 4.91
CA ASN A 62 -6.53 -2.06 4.51
C ASN A 62 -7.16 -2.46 3.16
N LEU A 63 -6.35 -3.08 2.32
CA LEU A 63 -6.73 -3.67 1.04
C LEU A 63 -6.37 -5.14 1.08
N ASP A 64 -7.34 -6.00 1.40
CA ASP A 64 -7.13 -7.42 1.62
C ASP A 64 -7.80 -8.24 0.52
N GLY A 65 -6.99 -8.83 -0.37
CA GLY A 65 -7.50 -9.62 -1.49
C GLY A 65 -7.93 -11.04 -1.13
N TYR A 66 -7.76 -11.47 0.13
CA TYR A 66 -8.20 -12.77 0.64
C TYR A 66 -9.56 -12.69 1.32
N LEU A 67 -9.79 -11.66 2.15
CA LEU A 67 -11.03 -11.46 2.90
C LEU A 67 -12.06 -10.60 2.16
N MET A 68 -11.61 -9.74 1.24
CA MET A 68 -12.50 -8.85 0.50
C MET A 68 -12.66 -9.32 -0.94
N LYS A 69 -13.86 -9.12 -1.50
CA LYS A 69 -14.09 -9.24 -2.94
C LYS A 69 -13.32 -8.15 -3.68
N GLU A 70 -12.94 -8.42 -4.91
CA GLU A 70 -12.21 -7.48 -5.76
C GLU A 70 -12.93 -6.12 -5.90
N GLU A 71 -14.25 -6.14 -6.02
CA GLU A 71 -15.07 -4.93 -6.11
C GLU A 71 -14.96 -4.09 -4.83
N ALA A 72 -15.01 -4.74 -3.66
CA ALA A 72 -14.89 -4.06 -2.38
C ALA A 72 -13.52 -3.41 -2.21
N VAL A 73 -12.44 -4.09 -2.63
CA VAL A 73 -11.08 -3.49 -2.61
C VAL A 73 -11.03 -2.25 -3.52
N ARG A 74 -11.61 -2.33 -4.72
CA ARG A 74 -11.66 -1.19 -5.65
C ARG A 74 -12.48 -0.03 -5.10
N GLU A 75 -13.61 -0.30 -4.45
CA GLU A 75 -14.47 0.71 -3.83
C GLU A 75 -13.78 1.38 -2.65
N ILE A 76 -13.21 0.61 -1.71
CA ILE A 76 -12.45 1.13 -0.57
C ILE A 76 -11.31 2.03 -1.06
N TYR A 77 -10.56 1.56 -2.07
CA TYR A 77 -9.51 2.37 -2.70
C TYR A 77 -10.07 3.66 -3.27
N ALA A 78 -11.12 3.59 -4.10
CA ALA A 78 -11.66 4.75 -4.80
C ALA A 78 -12.22 5.81 -3.84
N HIS A 79 -12.98 5.38 -2.82
CA HIS A 79 -13.54 6.27 -1.82
C HIS A 79 -12.47 6.91 -0.94
N ALA A 80 -11.48 6.13 -0.48
CA ALA A 80 -10.43 6.68 0.36
C ALA A 80 -9.45 7.58 -0.41
N ALA A 81 -9.21 7.31 -1.70
CA ALA A 81 -8.37 8.12 -2.57
C ALA A 81 -9.06 9.41 -3.04
N GLU A 82 -10.34 9.62 -2.73
CA GLU A 82 -11.04 10.85 -3.07
C GLU A 82 -10.32 12.06 -2.44
N LYS A 83 -10.07 13.10 -3.25
CA LYS A 83 -9.37 14.33 -2.85
C LYS A 83 -7.92 14.12 -2.36
N ALA A 84 -7.32 12.98 -2.68
CA ALA A 84 -5.89 12.77 -2.50
C ALA A 84 -5.15 13.11 -3.81
N ASP A 85 -4.01 13.77 -3.69
CA ASP A 85 -3.12 14.04 -4.81
C ASP A 85 -2.40 12.76 -5.25
N MET A 86 -2.19 11.82 -4.31
CA MET A 86 -1.54 10.55 -4.57
C MET A 86 -1.93 9.48 -3.53
N ALA A 87 -1.97 8.22 -3.95
CA ALA A 87 -2.06 7.05 -3.11
C ALA A 87 -0.70 6.34 -2.95
N VAL A 88 -0.34 5.98 -1.72
CA VAL A 88 0.83 5.14 -1.43
C VAL A 88 0.33 3.87 -0.73
N ILE A 89 0.61 2.72 -1.34
CA ILE A 89 0.14 1.42 -0.86
C ILE A 89 1.34 0.63 -0.34
N GLU A 90 1.35 0.28 0.94
CA GLU A 90 2.35 -0.62 1.51
C GLU A 90 1.97 -2.07 1.30
N GLY A 91 2.83 -2.84 0.63
CA GLY A 91 2.71 -4.29 0.51
C GLY A 91 2.92 -5.02 1.84
N VAL A 92 2.48 -6.27 1.90
CA VAL A 92 2.76 -7.19 3.01
C VAL A 92 3.68 -8.30 2.50
N ARG A 93 4.53 -8.86 3.39
CA ARG A 93 5.36 -10.03 3.05
C ARG A 93 6.20 -9.81 1.78
N GLY A 94 6.50 -10.86 1.03
CA GLY A 94 7.03 -10.78 -0.34
C GLY A 94 5.95 -10.41 -1.38
N LEU A 95 6.35 -9.87 -2.53
CA LEU A 95 5.44 -9.40 -3.59
C LEU A 95 4.42 -10.47 -4.03
N TYR A 96 4.86 -11.71 -4.19
CA TYR A 96 4.03 -12.84 -4.64
C TYR A 96 3.65 -13.82 -3.51
N GLU A 97 3.88 -13.45 -2.25
CA GLU A 97 3.56 -14.32 -1.11
C GLU A 97 2.07 -14.21 -0.73
N GLY A 98 1.23 -14.90 -1.51
CA GLY A 98 -0.20 -15.07 -1.25
C GLY A 98 -0.53 -16.23 -0.31
N TYR A 99 -1.83 -16.48 -0.11
CA TYR A 99 -2.34 -17.68 0.55
C TYR A 99 -2.43 -18.85 -0.44
N ASP A 100 -3.03 -18.60 -1.61
CA ASP A 100 -3.15 -19.57 -2.70
C ASP A 100 -2.81 -18.89 -4.03
N GLY A 101 -1.59 -19.14 -4.52
CA GLY A 101 -1.02 -18.43 -5.66
C GLY A 101 -1.05 -16.92 -5.46
N ASP A 102 -1.79 -16.23 -6.32
CA ASP A 102 -1.91 -14.78 -6.29
C ASP A 102 -2.88 -14.28 -5.20
N LEU A 103 -3.82 -15.10 -4.74
CA LEU A 103 -4.85 -14.70 -3.78
C LEU A 103 -4.23 -14.26 -2.45
N GLY A 104 -4.57 -13.05 -1.99
CA GLY A 104 -4.03 -12.45 -0.77
C GLY A 104 -2.59 -11.93 -0.90
N SER A 105 -2.00 -11.96 -2.09
CA SER A 105 -0.65 -11.44 -2.32
C SER A 105 -0.65 -9.92 -2.54
N THR A 106 0.52 -9.31 -2.34
CA THR A 106 0.73 -7.89 -2.71
C THR A 106 0.58 -7.68 -4.22
N ALA A 107 0.97 -8.66 -5.05
CA ALA A 107 0.84 -8.62 -6.50
C ALA A 107 -0.62 -8.59 -6.98
N GLN A 108 -1.53 -9.28 -6.29
CA GLN A 108 -2.96 -9.23 -6.60
C GLN A 108 -3.50 -7.80 -6.48
N ILE A 109 -3.18 -7.10 -5.39
CA ILE A 109 -3.60 -5.71 -5.18
C ILE A 109 -2.97 -4.79 -6.23
N ALA A 110 -1.69 -4.98 -6.56
CA ALA A 110 -1.02 -4.22 -7.61
C ALA A 110 -1.76 -4.36 -8.96
N LYS A 111 -2.10 -5.58 -9.36
CA LYS A 111 -2.85 -5.87 -10.60
C LYS A 111 -4.26 -5.27 -10.56
N LEU A 112 -4.96 -5.47 -9.46
CA LEU A 112 -6.34 -5.01 -9.29
C LEU A 112 -6.43 -3.49 -9.44
N LEU A 113 -5.53 -2.75 -8.80
CA LEU A 113 -5.49 -1.29 -8.81
C LEU A 113 -4.70 -0.73 -9.99
N ARG A 114 -4.06 -1.57 -10.81
CA ARG A 114 -3.11 -1.16 -11.86
C ARG A 114 -2.05 -0.22 -11.28
N ALA A 115 -1.54 -0.56 -10.10
CA ALA A 115 -0.56 0.24 -9.39
C ALA A 115 0.85 -0.16 -9.84
N PRO A 116 1.68 0.79 -10.31
CA PRO A 116 3.10 0.52 -10.53
C PRO A 116 3.77 0.14 -9.20
N VAL A 117 4.65 -0.85 -9.26
CA VAL A 117 5.34 -1.39 -8.08
C VAL A 117 6.75 -0.82 -7.99
N ILE A 118 7.07 -0.25 -6.83
CA ILE A 118 8.44 0.05 -6.41
C ILE A 118 8.88 -1.12 -5.54
N PHE A 119 9.88 -1.87 -6.01
CA PHE A 119 10.36 -3.07 -5.34
C PHE A 119 11.59 -2.77 -4.48
N VAL A 120 11.45 -2.99 -3.18
CA VAL A 120 12.49 -2.75 -2.17
C VAL A 120 13.31 -4.03 -1.98
N VAL A 121 14.62 -3.91 -2.16
CA VAL A 121 15.59 -4.98 -1.93
C VAL A 121 16.51 -4.57 -0.79
N ASP A 122 16.55 -5.39 0.26
CA ASP A 122 17.55 -5.25 1.32
C ASP A 122 18.86 -5.90 0.85
N ALA A 123 19.83 -5.04 0.54
CA ALA A 123 21.16 -5.42 0.03
C ALA A 123 22.21 -5.60 1.14
N ALA A 124 21.82 -5.75 2.40
CA ALA A 124 22.75 -6.02 3.48
C ALA A 124 23.53 -7.32 3.23
N CYS A 125 24.86 -7.24 3.23
CA CYS A 125 25.75 -8.38 3.33
C CYS A 125 25.85 -8.75 4.82
N ARG A 126 25.25 -9.87 5.22
CA ARG A 126 25.45 -10.47 6.55
C ARG A 126 26.34 -11.69 6.44
#